data_AF-A0A951K8Y0-F1
#
_entry.id   AF-A0A951K8Y0-F1
#
_cell.length_a   1.000
_cell.length_b   1.000
_cell.length_c   1.000
_cell.angle_alpha   90.00
_cell.angle_beta   90.00
_cell.angle_gamma   90.00
#
_symmetry.space_group_name_H-M   'P 1'
#
loop_
_entity.id
_entity.type
_entity.pdbx_description
1 polymer ?
#
loop_
_entity_poly.entity_id
_entity_poly.type
_entity_poly.pdbx_seq_one_letter_code
_entity_poly.pdbx_strand_id
1 'polypeptide(L)'
;GPPPPAEGDVLDLGCGYGPIALTLARRSPAATVWAVDVNRRALALVEDNAVAAGIDNVRPATPEDVPAEVRFAAVWSNPPVRVGKEQIHAMLRAWLGRLQPDGTACLVVHKHLGADSLARWLAGEGFATRRLRSRMGYRLLEARRETTA
;
A
#
# COMPACT_ATOMS: atom_id res chain seq x y z
N GLY A 1 -4.18 -11.51 3.50
CA GLY A 1 -3.06 -10.91 4.25
C GLY A 1 -3.46 -10.75 5.71
N PRO A 2 -2.79 -9.92 6.50
CA PRO A 2 -3.30 -9.50 7.80
C PRO A 2 -4.68 -8.83 7.70
N PRO A 3 -5.43 -8.71 8.80
CA PRO A 3 -6.59 -7.82 8.86
C PRO A 3 -6.17 -6.38 8.60
N PRO A 4 -6.89 -5.63 7.72
CA PRO A 4 -6.74 -4.19 7.64
C PRO A 4 -7.31 -3.51 8.89
N PRO A 5 -6.93 -2.25 9.18
CA PRO A 5 -7.62 -1.41 10.15
C PRO A 5 -9.12 -1.35 9.87
N ALA A 6 -9.95 -1.31 10.92
CA ALA A 6 -11.40 -1.24 10.77
C ALA A 6 -11.88 0.12 10.23
N GLU A 7 -11.14 1.18 10.54
CA GLU A 7 -11.46 2.59 10.24
C GLU A 7 -10.19 3.38 9.87
N GLY A 8 -10.38 4.65 9.49
CA GLY A 8 -9.30 5.56 9.09
C GLY A 8 -8.93 5.46 7.61
N ASP A 9 -7.87 6.17 7.22
CA ASP A 9 -7.37 6.16 5.84
C ASP A 9 -6.45 4.98 5.59
N VAL A 10 -6.76 4.20 4.55
CA VAL A 10 -5.96 3.06 4.08
C VAL A 10 -5.53 3.31 2.65
N LEU A 11 -4.25 3.07 2.34
CA LEU A 11 -3.69 3.25 0.99
C LEU A 11 -3.47 1.92 0.28
N ASP A 12 -3.89 1.82 -0.98
CA ASP A 12 -3.40 0.83 -1.96
C ASP A 12 -2.55 1.57 -3.00
N LEU A 13 -1.22 1.44 -2.88
CA LEU A 13 -0.25 2.17 -3.68
C LEU A 13 0.18 1.36 -4.91
N GLY A 14 -0.05 1.93 -6.09
CA GLY A 14 0.07 1.23 -7.37
C GLY A 14 -1.08 0.25 -7.54
N CYS A 15 -2.31 0.72 -7.34
CA CYS A 15 -3.50 -0.13 -7.21
C CYS A 15 -3.87 -0.88 -8.51
N GLY A 16 -3.38 -0.43 -9.67
CA GLY A 16 -3.83 -0.95 -10.96
C GLY A 16 -5.34 -0.83 -11.08
N TYR A 17 -6.02 -1.92 -11.45
CA TYR A 17 -7.50 -1.96 -11.57
C TYR A 17 -8.22 -2.16 -10.22
N GLY A 18 -7.51 -2.10 -9.09
CA GLY A 18 -8.06 -2.05 -7.74
C GLY A 18 -8.40 -3.37 -7.02
N PRO A 19 -7.83 -4.56 -7.36
CA PRO A 19 -8.21 -5.79 -6.67
C PRO A 19 -7.87 -5.77 -5.17
N ILE A 20 -6.76 -5.12 -4.78
CA ILE A 20 -6.37 -4.96 -3.38
C ILE A 20 -7.29 -3.91 -2.73
N ALA A 21 -7.42 -2.72 -3.32
CA ALA A 21 -8.32 -1.66 -2.84
C ALA A 21 -9.75 -2.15 -2.54
N LEU A 22 -10.39 -2.82 -3.49
CA LEU A 22 -11.77 -3.32 -3.33
C LEU A 22 -11.87 -4.38 -2.22
N THR A 23 -10.85 -5.23 -2.09
CA THR A 23 -10.77 -6.22 -1.00
C THR A 23 -10.63 -5.54 0.36
N LEU A 24 -9.81 -4.48 0.45
CA LEU A 24 -9.63 -3.71 1.69
C LEU A 24 -10.92 -3.00 2.07
N ALA A 25 -11.58 -2.37 1.09
CA ALA A 25 -12.82 -1.64 1.25
C ALA A 25 -13.96 -2.54 1.78
N ARG A 26 -14.12 -3.74 1.18
CA ARG A 26 -15.09 -4.73 1.66
C ARG A 26 -14.84 -5.21 3.09
N ARG A 27 -13.57 -5.36 3.45
CA ARG A 27 -13.15 -5.85 4.79
C ARG A 27 -13.18 -4.76 5.85
N SER A 28 -13.23 -3.49 5.45
CA SER A 28 -13.16 -2.33 6.34
C SER A 28 -14.18 -1.26 5.90
N PRO A 29 -15.49 -1.52 6.05
CA PRO A 29 -16.53 -0.62 5.53
C PRO A 29 -16.50 0.79 6.14
N ALA A 30 -15.91 0.95 7.33
CA ALA A 30 -15.76 2.25 8.00
C ALA A 30 -14.44 2.97 7.66
N ALA A 31 -13.54 2.34 6.90
CA ALA A 31 -12.30 2.97 6.44
C ALA A 31 -12.53 3.69 5.10
N THR A 32 -11.72 4.72 4.84
CA THR A 32 -11.58 5.30 3.49
C THR A 32 -10.39 4.65 2.81
N VAL A 33 -10.61 3.98 1.67
CA VAL A 33 -9.54 3.32 0.92
C VAL A 33 -9.10 4.20 -0.26
N TRP A 34 -7.92 4.77 -0.17
CA TRP A 34 -7.26 5.50 -1.25
C TRP A 34 -6.59 4.51 -2.21
N ALA A 35 -7.10 4.42 -3.44
CA ALA A 35 -6.54 3.59 -4.50
C ALA A 35 -5.71 4.48 -5.43
N VAL A 36 -4.38 4.45 -5.26
CA VAL A 36 -3.47 5.40 -5.92
C VAL A 36 -2.72 4.74 -7.07
N ASP A 37 -2.83 5.33 -8.26
CA ASP A 37 -2.07 4.92 -9.43
C ASP A 37 -1.82 6.14 -10.35
N VAL A 38 -0.72 6.12 -11.11
CA VAL A 38 -0.43 7.15 -12.12
C VAL A 38 -1.23 6.93 -13.40
N ASN A 39 -1.72 5.71 -13.63
CA ASN A 39 -2.49 5.36 -14.81
C ASN A 39 -3.98 5.67 -14.61
N ARG A 40 -4.42 6.81 -15.15
CA ARG A 40 -5.84 7.23 -15.11
C ARG A 40 -6.82 6.20 -15.70
N ARG A 41 -6.39 5.38 -16.68
CA ARG A 41 -7.25 4.30 -17.20
C ARG A 41 -7.44 3.19 -16.16
N ALA A 42 -6.42 2.90 -15.37
CA ALA A 42 -6.52 1.93 -14.28
C ALA A 42 -7.45 2.47 -13.18
N LEU A 43 -7.35 3.75 -12.84
CA LEU A 43 -8.25 4.42 -11.88
C LEU A 43 -9.72 4.39 -12.33
N ALA A 44 -10.01 4.62 -13.61
CA ALA A 44 -11.37 4.48 -14.13
C ALA A 44 -11.92 3.05 -13.92
N LEU A 45 -11.08 2.03 -14.12
CA LEU A 45 -11.48 0.65 -13.82
C LEU A 45 -11.69 0.40 -12.32
N VAL A 46 -10.95 1.07 -11.43
CA VAL A 46 -11.22 0.99 -9.98
C VAL A 46 -12.61 1.52 -9.67
N GLU A 47 -12.96 2.67 -10.24
CA GLU A 47 -14.28 3.30 -10.08
C GLU A 47 -15.41 2.39 -10.59
N ASP A 48 -15.29 1.90 -11.83
CA ASP A 48 -16.27 0.97 -12.43
C ASP A 48 -16.44 -0.30 -11.58
N ASN A 49 -15.33 -0.88 -11.11
CA ASN A 49 -15.36 -2.08 -10.28
C ASN A 49 -15.95 -1.82 -8.88
N ALA A 50 -15.71 -0.64 -8.31
CA ALA A 50 -16.28 -0.25 -7.02
C ALA A 50 -17.81 -0.11 -7.14
N VAL A 51 -18.29 0.57 -8.18
CA VAL A 51 -19.72 0.69 -8.49
C VAL A 51 -20.36 -0.68 -8.71
N ALA A 52 -19.76 -1.53 -9.56
CA ALA A 52 -20.27 -2.87 -9.83
C ALA A 52 -20.33 -3.75 -8.57
N ALA A 53 -19.43 -3.53 -7.61
CA ALA A 53 -19.42 -4.23 -6.34
C ALA A 53 -20.30 -3.60 -5.26
N GLY A 54 -20.90 -2.42 -5.49
CA GLY A 54 -21.61 -1.67 -4.45
C GLY A 54 -20.70 -1.27 -3.29
N ILE A 55 -19.49 -0.82 -3.61
CA ILE A 55 -18.49 -0.32 -2.67
C ILE A 55 -18.38 1.19 -2.87
N ASP A 56 -18.61 1.97 -1.81
CA ASP A 56 -18.68 3.43 -1.82
C ASP A 56 -17.51 4.11 -1.07
N ASN A 57 -16.71 3.33 -0.35
CA ASN A 57 -15.61 3.81 0.48
C ASN A 57 -14.22 3.71 -0.20
N VAL A 58 -14.18 3.64 -1.53
CA VAL A 58 -12.93 3.70 -2.32
C VAL A 58 -12.79 5.07 -2.97
N ARG A 59 -11.58 5.62 -2.93
CA ARG A 59 -11.17 6.89 -3.55
C ARG A 59 -10.06 6.62 -4.57
N PRO A 60 -10.39 6.39 -5.86
CA PRO A 60 -9.39 6.36 -6.92
C PRO A 60 -8.74 7.75 -7.07
N ALA A 61 -7.42 7.82 -7.10
CA ALA A 61 -6.69 9.09 -7.10
C ALA A 61 -5.34 8.96 -7.81
N THR A 62 -4.87 10.01 -8.51
CA THR A 62 -3.44 10.10 -8.81
C THR A 62 -2.67 10.55 -7.57
N PRO A 63 -1.33 10.39 -7.52
CA PRO A 63 -0.53 10.84 -6.37
C PRO A 63 -0.79 12.29 -5.95
N GLU A 64 -1.04 13.17 -6.93
CA GLU A 64 -1.28 14.61 -6.73
C GLU A 64 -2.68 14.90 -6.17
N ASP A 65 -3.65 14.01 -6.41
CA ASP A 65 -5.03 14.15 -5.95
C ASP A 65 -5.18 13.83 -4.45
N VAL A 66 -4.18 13.19 -3.83
CA VAL A 66 -4.22 12.84 -2.40
C VAL A 66 -3.75 14.02 -1.54
N PRO A 67 -4.60 14.62 -0.68
CA PRO A 67 -4.23 15.77 0.14
C PRO A 67 -3.01 15.48 1.03
N ALA A 68 -2.10 16.44 1.18
CA ALA A 68 -0.80 16.25 1.84
C ALA A 68 -0.92 15.94 3.35
N GLU A 69 -2.03 16.34 3.97
CA GLU A 69 -2.37 16.14 5.38
C GLU A 69 -2.88 14.72 5.68
N VAL A 70 -3.36 13.97 4.68
CA VAL A 70 -3.86 12.61 4.90
C VAL A 70 -2.72 11.72 5.43
N ARG A 71 -2.99 11.03 6.53
CA ARG A 71 -2.08 10.08 7.19
C ARG A 71 -2.74 8.72 7.25
N PHE A 72 -2.00 7.69 6.84
CA PHE A 72 -2.55 6.36 6.65
C PHE A 72 -2.40 5.50 7.89
N ALA A 73 -3.50 4.91 8.35
CA ALA A 73 -3.51 3.85 9.35
C ALA A 73 -2.82 2.59 8.81
N ALA A 74 -2.90 2.36 7.49
CA ALA A 74 -2.03 1.38 6.85
C ALA A 74 -1.88 1.58 5.32
N VAL A 75 -0.79 1.03 4.79
CA VAL A 75 -0.42 1.06 3.37
C VAL A 75 -0.29 -0.36 2.84
N TRP A 76 -0.92 -0.68 1.72
CA TRP A 76 -0.67 -1.88 0.92
C TRP A 76 -0.01 -1.50 -0.38
N SER A 77 0.90 -2.34 -0.85
CA SER A 77 1.44 -2.19 -2.19
C SER A 77 1.93 -3.53 -2.73
N ASN A 78 1.73 -3.73 -4.02
CA ASN A 78 2.49 -4.68 -4.83
C ASN A 78 3.38 -3.87 -5.78
N PRO A 79 4.49 -3.30 -5.29
CA PRO A 79 5.23 -2.27 -6.00
C PRO A 79 5.71 -2.76 -7.36
N PRO A 80 5.66 -1.92 -8.41
CA PRO A 80 6.07 -2.31 -9.75
C PRO A 80 7.56 -2.62 -9.76
N VAL A 81 7.92 -3.89 -9.94
CA VAL A 81 9.31 -4.33 -9.81
C VAL A 81 10.22 -3.80 -10.92
N ARG A 82 9.66 -3.51 -12.10
CA ARG A 82 10.42 -3.21 -13.32
C ARG A 82 10.88 -1.75 -13.44
N VAL A 83 10.48 -0.86 -12.53
CA VAL A 83 10.80 0.58 -12.62
C VAL A 83 12.16 0.95 -12.03
N GLY A 84 12.90 -0.02 -11.48
CA GLY A 84 14.21 0.20 -10.85
C GLY A 84 14.12 0.42 -9.33
N LYS A 85 15.21 0.13 -8.62
CA LYS A 85 15.24 0.20 -7.14
C LYS A 85 15.10 1.63 -6.62
N GLU A 86 15.74 2.60 -7.26
CA GLU A 86 15.73 3.99 -6.80
C GLU A 86 14.31 4.58 -6.85
N GLN A 87 13.58 4.33 -7.94
CA GLN A 87 12.19 4.76 -8.11
C GLN A 87 11.28 4.10 -7.06
N ILE A 88 11.46 2.80 -6.79
CA ILE A 88 10.71 2.11 -5.73
C ILE A 88 11.03 2.72 -4.36
N HIS A 89 12.31 2.97 -4.05
CA HIS A 89 12.73 3.55 -2.77
C HIS A 89 12.19 4.97 -2.59
N ALA A 90 12.27 5.82 -3.61
CA ALA A 90 11.74 7.18 -3.57
C ALA A 90 10.22 7.19 -3.34
N MET A 91 9.50 6.34 -4.08
CA MET A 91 8.06 6.16 -3.91
C MET A 91 7.72 5.70 -2.49
N LEU A 92 8.35 4.62 -2.01
CA LEU A 92 8.09 4.10 -0.66
C LEU A 92 8.46 5.11 0.42
N ARG A 93 9.57 5.85 0.29
CA ARG A 93 9.93 6.89 1.25
C ARG A 93 8.85 7.97 1.34
N ALA A 94 8.32 8.44 0.22
CA ALA A 94 7.26 9.45 0.19
C ALA A 94 5.97 8.96 0.87
N TRP A 95 5.53 7.74 0.55
CA TRP A 95 4.24 7.22 1.03
C TRP A 95 4.31 6.63 2.44
N LEU A 96 5.38 5.91 2.78
CA LEU A 96 5.59 5.42 4.16
C LEU A 96 5.88 6.58 5.11
N GLY A 97 6.42 7.69 4.60
CA GLY A 97 6.51 8.98 5.27
C GLY A 97 5.16 9.53 5.75
N ARG A 98 4.04 9.02 5.25
CA ARG A 98 2.67 9.42 5.61
C ARG A 98 1.93 8.40 6.48
N LEU A 99 2.60 7.34 6.94
CA LEU A 99 2.03 6.44 7.94
C LEU A 99 1.79 7.20 9.26
N GLN A 100 0.65 6.90 9.89
CA GLN A 100 0.37 7.24 11.28
C GLN A 100 1.42 6.58 12.21
N PRO A 101 1.60 7.07 13.45
CA PRO A 101 2.61 6.53 14.38
C PRO A 101 2.53 5.01 14.61
N ASP A 102 1.31 4.48 14.71
CA ASP A 102 0.99 3.06 14.88
C ASP A 102 0.66 2.35 13.55
N GLY A 103 0.78 3.08 12.43
CA GLY A 103 0.43 2.60 11.12
C GLY A 103 1.40 1.55 10.58
N THR A 104 0.88 0.69 9.71
CA THR A 104 1.65 -0.43 9.14
C THR A 104 1.65 -0.43 7.62
N ALA A 105 2.74 -0.89 7.01
CA ALA A 105 2.81 -1.14 5.57
C ALA A 105 2.92 -2.64 5.28
N CYS A 106 2.09 -3.13 4.37
CA CYS A 106 2.07 -4.50 3.88
C CYS A 106 2.50 -4.54 2.41
N LEU A 107 3.73 -4.97 2.15
CA LEU A 107 4.32 -5.00 0.82
C LEU A 107 4.38 -6.44 0.29
N VAL A 108 3.77 -6.66 -0.88
CA VAL A 108 3.83 -7.94 -1.60
C VAL A 108 4.97 -7.87 -2.60
N VAL A 109 5.99 -8.72 -2.43
CA VAL A 109 7.21 -8.67 -3.25
C VAL A 109 7.57 -10.06 -3.74
N HIS A 110 7.92 -10.20 -5.01
CA HIS A 110 8.43 -11.46 -5.53
C HIS A 110 9.83 -11.76 -4.95
N LYS A 111 10.07 -13.00 -4.50
CA LYS A 111 11.29 -13.40 -3.76
C LYS A 111 12.57 -13.10 -4.53
N HIS A 112 12.57 -13.43 -5.82
CA HIS A 112 13.74 -13.25 -6.70
C HIS A 112 13.92 -11.81 -7.19
N LEU A 113 12.99 -10.93 -6.84
CA LEU A 113 12.97 -9.54 -7.30
C LEU A 113 13.35 -8.56 -6.19
N GLY A 114 14.16 -9.02 -5.23
CA GLY A 114 14.76 -8.16 -4.23
C GLY A 114 13.96 -7.99 -2.94
N ALA A 115 13.14 -8.97 -2.55
CA ALA A 115 12.42 -8.91 -1.27
C ALA A 115 13.37 -8.76 -0.06
N ASP A 116 14.52 -9.44 -0.07
CA ASP A 116 15.53 -9.31 1.00
C ASP A 116 16.30 -7.98 0.93
N SER A 117 16.56 -7.44 -0.27
CA SER A 117 17.18 -6.11 -0.40
C SER A 117 16.23 -5.00 0.02
N LEU A 118 14.94 -5.12 -0.30
CA LEU A 118 13.94 -4.14 0.09
C LEU A 118 13.73 -4.14 1.60
N ALA A 119 13.69 -5.32 2.23
CA ALA A 119 13.58 -5.41 3.69
C ALA A 119 14.77 -4.75 4.41
N ARG A 120 15.99 -4.94 3.91
CA ARG A 120 17.19 -4.27 4.45
C ARG A 120 17.15 -2.76 4.25
N TRP A 121 16.69 -2.30 3.09
CA TRP A 121 16.54 -0.87 2.83
C TRP A 121 15.50 -0.24 3.77
N LEU A 122 14.32 -0.85 3.93
CA LEU A 122 13.28 -0.37 4.86
C LEU A 122 13.80 -0.26 6.30
N ALA A 123 14.57 -1.24 6.76
CA ALA A 123 15.21 -1.16 8.07
C ALA A 123 16.18 0.03 8.18
N GLY A 124 16.97 0.28 7.14
CA GLY A 124 17.85 1.46 7.06
C GLY A 124 17.11 2.80 7.01
N GLU A 125 15.83 2.82 6.61
CA GLU A 125 14.96 4.00 6.63
C GLU A 125 14.18 4.17 7.95
N GLY A 126 14.50 3.37 8.98
CA GLY A 126 13.83 3.44 10.29
C GLY A 126 12.49 2.71 10.36
N PHE A 127 12.29 1.70 9.50
CA PHE A 127 11.11 0.84 9.56
C PHE A 127 11.46 -0.58 10.02
N ALA A 128 11.00 -0.95 11.22
CA ALA A 128 11.03 -2.31 11.70
C ALA A 128 10.28 -3.22 10.72
N THR A 129 11.02 -4.09 10.04
CA THR A 129 10.51 -4.88 8.92
C THR A 129 10.53 -6.37 9.24
N ARG A 130 9.36 -7.02 9.14
CA ARG A 130 9.20 -8.46 9.37
C ARG A 130 8.59 -9.17 8.16
N ARG A 131 8.89 -10.47 8.04
CA ARG A 131 8.31 -11.34 7.03
C ARG A 131 7.05 -12.00 7.57
N LEU A 132 5.87 -11.65 7.06
CA LEU A 132 4.60 -12.23 7.50
C LEU A 132 4.37 -13.63 6.93
N ARG A 133 4.63 -13.79 5.63
CA ARG A 133 4.36 -15.02 4.89
C ARG A 133 5.22 -15.11 3.64
N SER A 134 5.42 -16.32 3.15
CA SER A 134 5.98 -16.59 1.82
C SER A 134 5.15 -17.68 1.15
N ARG A 135 4.70 -17.46 -0.08
CA ARG A 135 3.89 -18.43 -0.84
C ARG A 135 4.06 -18.20 -2.35
N MET A 136 4.18 -19.28 -3.13
CA MET A 136 4.22 -19.26 -4.61
C MET A 136 5.16 -18.20 -5.21
N GLY A 137 6.40 -18.12 -4.73
CA GLY A 137 7.37 -17.13 -5.24
C GLY A 137 7.21 -15.70 -4.70
N TYR A 138 6.15 -15.39 -3.94
CA TYR A 138 5.93 -14.10 -3.30
C TYR A 138 6.24 -14.12 -1.81
N ARG A 139 6.56 -12.94 -1.29
CA ARG A 139 6.79 -12.66 0.12
C ARG A 139 5.96 -11.45 0.53
N LEU A 140 5.27 -11.59 1.66
CA LEU A 140 4.59 -10.48 2.31
C LEU A 140 5.51 -9.93 3.40
N LEU A 141 5.95 -8.70 3.22
CA LEU A 141 6.70 -7.94 4.20
C LEU A 141 5.73 -7.02 4.94
N GLU A 142 5.87 -6.93 6.25
CA GLU A 142 5.27 -5.86 7.03
C GLU A 142 6.35 -4.92 7.52
N ALA A 143 6.15 -3.63 7.36
CA ALA A 143 7.03 -2.59 7.86
C ALA A 143 6.23 -1.65 8.79
N ARG A 144 6.83 -1.26 9.91
CA ARG A 144 6.25 -0.32 10.88
C ARG A 144 7.29 0.72 11.23
N ARG A 145 6.88 1.96 11.51
CA ARG A 145 7.83 2.97 12.02
C ARG A 145 8.44 2.46 13.32
N GLU A 146 9.74 2.62 13.46
CA GLU A 146 10.36 2.45 14.77
C GLU A 146 9.94 3.62 15.65
N THR A 147 9.24 3.33 16.74
CA THR A 147 8.97 4.33 17.77
C THR A 147 10.31 4.66 18.42
N THR A 148 10.84 5.85 18.14
CA THR A 148 11.94 6.38 18.94
C THR A 148 11.36 6.64 20.33
N ALA A 149 11.82 5.86 21.32
CA ALA A 149 11.47 6.06 22.72
C ALA A 149 12.02 7.38 23.25
#